data_AF-D8JCG0-F1
#
_entry.id   AF-D8JCG0-F1
#
_cell.length_a   1.000
_cell.length_b   1.000
_cell.length_c   1.000
_cell.angle_alpha   90.00
_cell.angle_beta   90.00
_cell.angle_gamma   90.00
#
_symmetry.space_group_name_H-M   'P 1'
#
loop_
_entity.id
_entity.type
_entity.pdbx_description
1 polymer ?
#
loop_
_entity_poly.entity_id
_entity_poly.type
_entity_poly.pdbx_seq_one_letter_code
_entity_poly.pdbx_strand_id
1 'polypeptide(L)'
;MLPIVWMSNIGLLSEWLRWPWIVVYAVVTVVHLSHAIDTDCRQVWHSNHVVMAVGMGYMFLPTRLKAVSDEVWQITFIIIAATIVVWVLHLWATQRTIDFLWMISLFDVVAMIYMFAFPEAAIAPLTYLLVIYFILETIVWMGGVFDHTRQWGRLLPVLIHSRLYSRLIFHEPLVGSSSGRERMTLSAMAAGMAYMFIIMQSGM
;
A
#
# COMPACT_ATOMS: atom_id res chain seq x y z
N MET A 1 13.60 -20.68 -37.93
CA MET A 1 13.72 -20.29 -36.50
C MET A 1 14.40 -18.93 -36.46
N LEU A 2 13.61 -17.85 -36.45
CA LEU A 2 14.15 -16.52 -36.18
C LEU A 2 14.35 -16.41 -34.66
N PRO A 3 15.48 -15.88 -34.18
CA PRO A 3 15.66 -15.68 -32.75
C PRO A 3 14.55 -14.74 -32.28
N ILE A 4 13.82 -15.21 -31.27
CA ILE A 4 12.82 -14.46 -30.52
C ILE A 4 13.59 -13.39 -29.74
N VAL A 5 14.01 -12.35 -30.45
CA VAL A 5 14.47 -11.08 -29.89
C VAL A 5 13.22 -10.21 -29.75
N TRP A 6 12.25 -10.68 -28.96
CA TRP A 6 11.38 -9.73 -28.28
C TRP A 6 12.25 -9.13 -27.21
N MET A 7 12.82 -7.96 -27.52
CA MET A 7 13.24 -7.01 -26.52
C MET A 7 12.07 -6.92 -25.54
N SER A 8 12.29 -7.46 -24.35
CA SER A 8 11.43 -7.34 -23.19
C SER A 8 11.09 -5.86 -23.02
N ASN A 9 9.90 -5.44 -23.45
CA ASN A 9 9.39 -4.08 -23.28
C ASN A 9 9.03 -3.76 -21.81
N ILE A 10 9.75 -4.37 -20.86
CA ILE A 10 10.04 -3.82 -19.53
C ILE A 10 11.45 -3.17 -19.55
N GLY A 11 11.91 -2.78 -20.75
CA GLY A 11 13.27 -2.29 -21.03
C GLY A 11 13.53 -0.85 -20.61
N LEU A 12 12.56 -0.16 -20.00
CA LEU A 12 12.71 1.22 -19.55
C LEU A 12 13.33 1.35 -18.15
N LEU A 13 13.20 0.33 -17.30
CA LEU A 13 14.04 0.29 -16.10
C LEU A 13 15.39 -0.29 -16.45
N SER A 14 16.39 0.59 -16.45
CA SER A 14 17.77 0.16 -16.39
C SER A 14 17.96 -0.82 -15.23
N GLU A 15 18.68 -1.90 -15.46
CA GLU A 15 18.91 -2.93 -14.42
C GLU A 15 19.54 -2.32 -13.15
N TRP A 16 20.36 -1.28 -13.32
CA TRP A 16 21.00 -0.57 -12.21
C TRP A 16 20.00 0.12 -11.28
N LEU A 17 18.81 0.49 -11.77
CA LEU A 17 17.79 1.16 -10.96
C LEU A 17 16.84 0.17 -10.27
N ARG A 18 16.76 -1.08 -10.73
CA ARG A 18 15.95 -2.14 -10.09
C ARG A 18 16.50 -2.52 -8.71
N TRP A 19 17.81 -2.72 -8.63
CA TRP A 19 18.47 -3.19 -7.40
C TRP A 19 18.30 -2.24 -6.20
N PRO A 20 18.46 -0.91 -6.34
CA PRO A 20 18.16 0.02 -5.27
C PRO A 20 16.74 -0.12 -4.73
N TRP A 21 15.73 -0.24 -5.60
CA TRP A 21 14.34 -0.42 -5.17
C TRP A 21 14.13 -1.74 -4.44
N ILE A 22 14.69 -2.85 -4.93
CA ILE A 22 14.63 -4.15 -4.23
C ILE A 22 15.23 -4.03 -2.82
N VAL A 23 16.37 -3.34 -2.68
CA VAL A 23 17.00 -3.11 -1.36
C VAL A 23 16.10 -2.25 -0.47
N VAL A 24 15.50 -1.18 -1.00
CA VAL A 24 14.55 -0.34 -0.27
C VAL A 24 13.38 -1.18 0.25
N TYR A 25 12.75 -2.01 -0.59
CA TYR A 25 11.63 -2.84 -0.13
C TYR A 25 12.04 -3.96 0.82
N ALA A 26 13.26 -4.49 0.71
CA ALA A 26 13.78 -5.41 1.72
C ALA A 26 13.89 -4.72 3.09
N VAL A 27 14.40 -3.49 3.14
CA VAL A 27 14.46 -2.69 4.37
C VAL A 27 13.07 -2.38 4.91
N VAL A 28 12.15 -1.92 4.06
CA VAL A 28 10.74 -1.67 4.43
C VAL A 28 10.11 -2.93 4.99
N THR A 29 10.28 -4.07 4.33
CA THR A 29 9.76 -5.38 4.77
C THR A 29 10.25 -5.70 6.18
N VAL A 30 11.56 -5.59 6.43
CA VAL A 30 12.14 -5.87 7.76
C VAL A 30 11.61 -4.91 8.83
N VAL A 31 11.53 -3.61 8.52
CA VAL A 31 10.99 -2.61 9.46
C VAL A 31 9.54 -2.92 9.81
N HIS A 32 8.67 -3.12 8.82
CA HIS A 32 7.26 -3.41 9.08
C HIS A 32 7.04 -4.79 9.69
N LEU A 33 7.86 -5.78 9.34
CA LEU A 33 7.79 -7.11 9.95
C LEU A 33 8.15 -7.06 11.43
N SER A 34 9.13 -6.25 11.83
CA SER A 34 9.47 -6.07 13.24
C SER A 34 8.27 -5.55 14.05
N HIS A 35 7.54 -4.55 13.53
CA HIS A 35 6.33 -4.03 14.16
C HIS A 35 5.12 -4.99 14.05
N ALA A 36 5.08 -5.86 13.04
CA ALA A 36 4.04 -6.86 12.88
C ALA A 36 4.19 -8.05 13.84
N ILE A 37 5.40 -8.31 14.33
CA ILE A 37 5.65 -9.35 15.35
C ILE A 37 5.26 -8.85 16.74
N ASP A 38 5.31 -7.54 16.98
CA ASP A 38 4.80 -6.95 18.21
C ASP A 38 3.28 -7.14 18.29
N THR A 39 2.80 -7.81 19.34
CA THR A 39 1.37 -8.16 19.57
C THR A 39 0.55 -6.95 20.02
N ASP A 40 0.41 -5.97 19.13
CA ASP A 40 -0.49 -4.81 19.30
C ASP A 40 -1.59 -4.82 18.23
N CYS A 41 -2.64 -4.01 18.42
CA CYS A 41 -3.72 -3.76 17.46
C CYS A 41 -3.23 -3.33 16.06
N ARG A 42 -1.97 -2.89 15.95
CA ARG A 42 -1.30 -2.48 14.71
C ARG A 42 -0.74 -3.63 13.90
N GLN A 43 -0.64 -4.83 14.46
CA GLN A 43 -0.05 -6.01 13.82
C GLN A 43 -0.61 -6.25 12.42
N VAL A 44 -1.94 -6.20 12.27
CA VAL A 44 -2.61 -6.48 10.99
C VAL A 44 -2.28 -5.40 9.95
N TRP A 45 -2.25 -4.14 10.38
CA TRP A 45 -1.91 -3.02 9.50
C TRP A 45 -0.45 -3.08 9.03
N HIS A 46 0.50 -3.39 9.93
CA HIS A 46 1.89 -3.60 9.53
C HIS A 46 2.06 -4.84 8.66
N SER A 47 1.32 -5.92 8.93
CA SER A 47 1.36 -7.15 8.10
C SER A 47 0.90 -6.87 6.67
N ASN A 48 -0.12 -6.03 6.49
CA ASN A 48 -0.53 -5.56 5.15
C ASN A 48 0.63 -4.89 4.42
N HIS A 49 1.33 -3.96 5.08
CA HIS A 49 2.49 -3.27 4.50
C HIS A 49 3.67 -4.18 4.21
N VAL A 50 3.90 -5.22 5.02
CA VAL A 50 4.88 -6.27 4.73
C VAL A 50 4.54 -6.95 3.40
N VAL A 51 3.30 -7.42 3.23
CA VAL A 51 2.91 -8.11 1.99
C VAL A 51 2.99 -7.18 0.78
N MET A 52 2.56 -5.93 0.93
CA MET A 52 2.70 -4.90 -0.11
C MET A 52 4.17 -4.68 -0.48
N ALA A 53 5.06 -4.46 0.49
CA ALA A 53 6.48 -4.24 0.24
C ALA A 53 7.14 -5.43 -0.47
N VAL A 54 6.80 -6.67 -0.08
CA VAL A 54 7.30 -7.86 -0.77
C VAL A 54 6.75 -7.92 -2.21
N GLY A 55 5.47 -7.66 -2.42
CA GLY A 55 4.87 -7.62 -3.76
C GLY A 55 5.49 -6.55 -4.65
N MET A 56 5.74 -5.36 -4.10
CA MET A 56 6.44 -4.27 -4.79
C MET A 56 7.88 -4.68 -5.14
N GLY A 57 8.64 -5.24 -4.19
CA GLY A 57 9.98 -5.76 -4.46
C GLY A 57 9.98 -6.84 -5.55
N TYR A 58 8.97 -7.70 -5.56
CA TYR A 58 8.78 -8.72 -6.59
C TYR A 58 8.54 -8.11 -7.98
N MET A 59 7.83 -6.98 -8.11
CA MET A 59 7.67 -6.30 -9.40
C MET A 59 8.99 -5.79 -10.00
N PHE A 60 9.98 -5.48 -9.18
CA PHE A 60 11.32 -5.07 -9.64
C PHE A 60 12.23 -6.26 -10.00
N LEU A 61 11.86 -7.50 -9.67
CA LEU A 61 12.69 -8.66 -9.99
C LEU A 61 12.77 -8.90 -11.51
N PRO A 62 13.95 -9.26 -12.02
CA PRO A 62 14.08 -9.81 -13.37
C PRO A 62 13.17 -11.02 -13.56
N THR A 63 12.55 -11.17 -14.73
CA THR A 63 11.62 -12.27 -15.03
C THR A 63 12.21 -13.65 -14.72
N ARG A 64 13.50 -13.87 -14.99
CA ARG A 64 14.21 -15.13 -14.68
C ARG A 64 14.31 -15.48 -13.19
N LEU A 65 14.10 -14.50 -12.30
CA LEU A 65 14.14 -14.68 -10.84
C LEU A 65 12.73 -14.73 -10.22
N LYS A 66 11.67 -14.49 -11.01
CA LYS A 66 10.28 -14.61 -10.54
C LYS A 66 9.94 -16.10 -10.38
N ALA A 67 9.79 -16.54 -9.14
CA ALA A 67 9.45 -17.93 -8.79
C ALA A 67 7.94 -18.17 -8.66
N VAL A 68 7.16 -17.10 -8.49
CA VAL A 68 5.70 -17.09 -8.33
C VAL A 68 5.12 -16.40 -9.56
N SER A 69 3.89 -16.72 -9.97
CA SER A 69 3.27 -16.03 -11.11
C SER A 69 2.60 -14.72 -10.66
N ASP A 70 2.41 -13.79 -11.60
CA ASP A 70 1.83 -12.48 -11.31
C ASP A 70 0.35 -12.61 -10.86
N GLU A 71 -0.36 -13.64 -11.31
CA GLU A 71 -1.75 -13.95 -10.92
C GLU A 71 -1.86 -14.35 -9.44
N VAL A 72 -0.86 -15.06 -8.89
CA VAL A 72 -0.86 -15.43 -7.46
C VAL A 72 -0.74 -14.18 -6.59
N TRP A 73 0.09 -13.22 -6.99
CA TRP A 73 0.19 -11.92 -6.32
C TRP A 73 -1.11 -11.14 -6.44
N GLN A 74 -1.71 -11.09 -7.63
CA GLN A 74 -3.01 -10.45 -7.85
C GLN A 74 -4.09 -11.02 -6.91
N ILE A 75 -4.23 -12.35 -6.86
CA ILE A 75 -5.19 -13.04 -5.99
C ILE A 75 -4.90 -12.71 -4.51
N THR A 76 -3.63 -12.69 -4.11
CA THR A 76 -3.21 -12.33 -2.75
C THR A 76 -3.72 -10.94 -2.38
N PHE A 77 -3.51 -9.94 -3.24
CA PHE A 77 -4.00 -8.57 -2.98
C PHE A 77 -5.53 -8.47 -3.04
N ILE A 78 -6.23 -9.25 -3.87
CA ILE A 78 -7.70 -9.33 -3.85
C ILE A 78 -8.20 -9.83 -2.50
N ILE A 79 -7.59 -10.90 -1.96
CA ILE A 79 -7.96 -11.45 -0.65
C ILE A 79 -7.71 -10.41 0.46
N ILE A 80 -6.58 -9.70 0.41
CA ILE A 80 -6.26 -8.64 1.37
C ILE A 80 -7.28 -7.50 1.28
N ALA A 81 -7.61 -7.01 0.08
CA ALA A 81 -8.62 -5.97 -0.12
C ALA A 81 -9.98 -6.40 0.44
N ALA A 82 -10.41 -7.62 0.13
CA ALA A 82 -11.65 -8.18 0.67
C ALA A 82 -11.63 -8.26 2.20
N THR A 83 -10.50 -8.64 2.79
CA THR A 83 -10.31 -8.68 4.24
C THR A 83 -10.42 -7.29 4.87
N ILE A 84 -9.80 -6.27 4.26
CA ILE A 84 -9.91 -4.87 4.73
C ILE A 84 -11.36 -4.39 4.63
N VAL A 85 -12.07 -4.67 3.53
CA VAL A 85 -13.48 -4.31 3.37
C VAL A 85 -14.35 -4.96 4.43
N VAL A 86 -14.21 -6.28 4.64
CA VAL A 86 -14.95 -7.02 5.69
C VAL A 86 -14.65 -6.44 7.07
N TRP A 87 -13.39 -6.12 7.36
CA TRP A 87 -12.97 -5.52 8.62
C TRP A 87 -13.60 -4.14 8.83
N VAL A 88 -13.58 -3.27 7.83
CA VAL A 88 -14.20 -1.93 7.89
C VAL A 88 -15.71 -2.04 8.06
N LEU A 89 -16.36 -2.94 7.33
CA LEU A 89 -17.80 -3.19 7.48
C LEU A 89 -18.14 -3.75 8.86
N HIS A 90 -17.28 -4.60 9.43
CA HIS A 90 -17.44 -5.09 10.79
C HIS A 90 -17.32 -3.97 11.83
N LEU A 91 -16.32 -3.09 11.69
CA LEU A 91 -16.18 -1.90 12.54
C LEU A 91 -17.40 -0.99 12.43
N TRP A 92 -17.88 -0.75 11.20
CA TRP A 92 -19.08 0.04 10.94
C TRP A 92 -20.33 -0.55 11.59
N ALA A 93 -20.59 -1.85 11.39
CA ALA A 93 -21.74 -2.55 11.93
C ALA A 93 -21.73 -2.60 13.47
N THR A 94 -20.54 -2.64 14.07
CA THR A 94 -20.35 -2.61 15.53
C THR A 94 -20.27 -1.19 16.10
N GLN A 95 -20.56 -0.16 15.29
CA GLN A 95 -20.52 1.26 15.67
C GLN A 95 -19.16 1.69 16.27
N ARG A 96 -18.08 1.05 15.81
CA ARG A 96 -16.71 1.38 16.17
C ARG A 96 -16.17 2.46 15.24
N THR A 97 -15.21 3.23 15.74
CA THR A 97 -14.52 4.23 14.93
C THR A 97 -13.68 3.56 13.85
N ILE A 98 -13.83 4.00 12.61
CA ILE A 98 -13.02 3.55 11.47
C ILE A 98 -11.87 4.53 11.31
N ASP A 99 -10.64 4.04 11.43
CA ASP A 99 -9.45 4.85 11.15
C ASP A 99 -9.37 5.11 9.64
N PHE A 100 -9.16 6.36 9.24
CA PHE A 100 -9.02 6.77 7.83
C PHE A 100 -7.86 6.03 7.14
N LEU A 101 -6.85 5.60 7.89
CA LEU A 101 -5.74 4.82 7.39
C LEU A 101 -6.17 3.46 6.80
N TRP A 102 -7.28 2.86 7.24
CA TRP A 102 -7.82 1.66 6.59
C TRP A 102 -8.31 1.95 5.17
N MET A 103 -8.82 3.16 4.90
CA MET A 103 -9.28 3.56 3.58
C MET A 103 -8.10 3.81 2.64
N ILE A 104 -7.04 4.43 3.15
CA ILE A 104 -5.78 4.61 2.42
C ILE A 104 -5.19 3.23 2.09
N SER A 105 -5.03 2.36 3.08
CA SER A 105 -4.50 1.01 2.84
C SER A 105 -5.36 0.18 1.87
N LEU A 106 -6.69 0.32 1.92
CA LEU A 106 -7.55 -0.30 0.91
C LEU A 106 -7.26 0.23 -0.49
N PHE A 107 -7.10 1.55 -0.63
CA PHE A 107 -6.76 2.17 -1.91
C PHE A 107 -5.40 1.68 -2.44
N ASP A 108 -4.39 1.59 -1.57
CA ASP A 108 -3.06 1.13 -1.95
C ASP A 108 -3.06 -0.34 -2.40
N VAL A 109 -3.80 -1.19 -1.69
CA VAL A 109 -3.97 -2.60 -2.06
C VAL A 109 -4.72 -2.72 -3.39
N VAL A 110 -5.75 -1.90 -3.63
CA VAL A 110 -6.46 -1.87 -4.92
C VAL A 110 -5.53 -1.42 -6.05
N ALA A 111 -4.64 -0.45 -5.79
CA ALA A 111 -3.60 -0.04 -6.73
C ALA A 111 -2.64 -1.19 -7.04
N MET A 112 -2.24 -1.99 -6.03
CA MET A 112 -1.44 -3.21 -6.23
C MET A 112 -2.16 -4.23 -7.12
N ILE A 113 -3.47 -4.46 -6.92
CA ILE A 113 -4.28 -5.34 -7.79
C ILE A 113 -4.22 -4.84 -9.23
N TYR A 114 -4.41 -3.55 -9.45
CA TYR A 114 -4.37 -2.97 -10.80
C TYR A 114 -2.99 -3.13 -11.45
N MET A 115 -1.90 -2.92 -10.72
CA MET A 115 -0.54 -3.09 -11.24
C MET A 115 -0.27 -4.52 -11.71
N PHE A 116 -0.70 -5.53 -10.95
CA PHE A 116 -0.56 -6.94 -11.34
C PHE A 116 -1.53 -7.37 -12.43
N ALA A 117 -2.74 -6.79 -12.48
CA ALA A 117 -3.76 -7.15 -13.45
C ALA A 117 -3.47 -6.62 -14.86
N PHE A 118 -2.86 -5.43 -14.95
CA PHE A 118 -2.70 -4.70 -16.22
C PHE A 118 -1.26 -4.20 -16.45
N PRO A 119 -0.23 -5.06 -16.36
CA PRO A 119 1.17 -4.63 -16.49
C PRO A 119 1.48 -4.00 -17.86
N GLU A 120 0.79 -4.42 -18.92
CA GLU A 120 1.00 -3.98 -20.31
C GLU A 120 -0.22 -3.25 -20.92
N ALA A 121 -1.30 -3.08 -20.15
CA ALA A 121 -2.57 -2.54 -20.62
C ALA A 121 -3.08 -1.42 -19.71
N ALA A 122 -2.16 -0.57 -19.25
CA ALA A 122 -2.47 0.49 -18.32
C ALA A 122 -3.42 1.53 -18.96
N ILE A 123 -4.51 1.86 -18.27
CA ILE A 123 -5.46 2.88 -18.71
C ILE A 123 -4.89 4.25 -18.38
N ALA A 124 -4.34 4.95 -19.39
CA ALA A 124 -3.51 6.14 -19.17
C ALA A 124 -4.10 7.22 -18.24
N PRO A 125 -5.37 7.64 -18.39
CA PRO A 125 -5.95 8.63 -17.47
C PRO A 125 -5.96 8.17 -16.01
N LEU A 126 -6.29 6.90 -15.78
CA LEU A 126 -6.31 6.30 -14.44
C LEU A 126 -4.88 6.18 -13.89
N THR A 127 -3.94 5.74 -14.71
CA THR A 127 -2.53 5.63 -14.32
C THR A 127 -1.95 6.97 -13.88
N TYR A 128 -2.16 8.05 -14.64
CA TYR A 128 -1.67 9.39 -14.24
C TYR A 128 -2.36 9.93 -12.99
N LEU A 129 -3.66 9.65 -12.81
CA LEU A 129 -4.37 9.99 -11.57
C LEU A 129 -3.72 9.30 -10.37
N LEU A 130 -3.39 8.01 -10.49
CA LEU A 130 -2.73 7.23 -9.45
C LEU A 130 -1.31 7.75 -9.19
N VAL A 131 -0.55 8.12 -10.22
CA VAL A 131 0.78 8.76 -10.05
C VAL A 131 0.66 10.02 -9.20
N ILE A 132 -0.27 10.93 -9.53
CA ILE A 132 -0.49 12.16 -8.77
C ILE A 132 -0.88 11.83 -7.32
N TYR A 133 -1.81 10.88 -7.14
CA TYR A 133 -2.23 10.43 -5.82
C TYR A 133 -1.04 9.95 -4.97
N PHE A 134 -0.22 9.03 -5.48
CA PHE A 134 0.89 8.46 -4.72
C PHE A 134 2.04 9.45 -4.48
N ILE A 135 2.23 10.45 -5.37
CA ILE A 135 3.14 11.57 -5.09
C ILE A 135 2.62 12.40 -3.91
N LEU A 136 1.33 12.73 -3.90
CA LEU A 136 0.71 13.46 -2.79
C LEU A 136 0.81 12.65 -1.50
N GLU A 137 0.50 11.36 -1.56
CA GLU A 137 0.60 10.46 -0.40
C GLU A 137 2.02 10.41 0.15
N THR A 138 3.03 10.33 -0.72
CA THR A 138 4.46 10.43 -0.34
C THR A 138 4.75 11.70 0.45
N ILE A 139 4.28 12.86 -0.05
CA ILE A 139 4.49 14.17 0.60
C ILE A 139 3.78 14.21 1.95
N VAL A 140 2.55 13.70 2.02
CA VAL A 140 1.71 13.69 3.23
C VAL A 140 2.32 12.79 4.31
N TRP A 141 2.84 11.61 3.96
CA TRP A 141 3.60 10.75 4.87
C TRP A 141 4.89 11.43 5.35
N MET A 142 5.67 12.02 4.45
CA MET A 142 6.92 12.68 4.80
C MET A 142 6.70 13.88 5.74
N GLY A 143 5.61 14.62 5.55
CA GLY A 143 5.21 15.74 6.39
C GLY A 143 4.61 15.33 7.74
N GLY A 144 4.38 14.04 7.99
CA GLY A 144 3.76 13.55 9.23
C GLY A 144 2.29 13.96 9.39
N VAL A 145 1.62 14.36 8.31
CA VAL A 145 0.21 14.81 8.37
C VAL A 145 -0.69 13.67 8.85
N PHE A 146 -0.36 12.43 8.48
CA PHE A 146 -1.10 11.25 8.93
C PHE A 146 -0.88 10.87 10.41
N ASP A 147 0.08 11.48 11.11
CA ASP A 147 0.26 11.27 12.56
C ASP A 147 -0.88 11.91 13.38
N HIS A 148 -1.66 12.78 12.74
CA HIS A 148 -2.78 13.49 13.34
C HIS A 148 -4.15 12.93 12.92
N THR A 149 -4.21 11.77 12.26
CA THR A 149 -5.46 11.13 11.78
C THR A 149 -6.49 10.90 12.88
N ARG A 150 -6.09 10.82 14.16
CA ARG A 150 -7.00 10.80 15.31
C ARG A 150 -7.99 11.98 15.32
N GLN A 151 -7.61 13.13 14.77
CA GLN A 151 -8.51 14.29 14.64
C GLN A 151 -9.48 14.14 13.47
N TRP A 152 -9.10 13.39 12.43
CA TRP A 152 -9.88 13.23 11.20
C TRP A 152 -11.01 12.22 11.38
N GLY A 153 -10.81 11.19 12.20
CA GLY A 153 -11.89 10.28 12.61
C GLY A 153 -13.03 10.97 13.39
N ARG A 154 -12.80 12.18 13.92
CA ARG A 154 -13.85 13.01 14.55
C ARG A 154 -14.68 13.83 13.55
N LEU A 155 -14.21 13.95 12.29
CA LEU A 155 -14.85 14.77 11.26
C LEU A 155 -16.00 14.05 10.54
N LEU A 156 -16.12 12.74 10.69
CA LEU A 156 -17.33 12.01 10.33
C LEU A 156 -18.23 11.92 11.57
N PRO A 157 -19.18 12.86 11.75
CA PRO A 157 -20.19 12.69 12.78
C PRO A 157 -21.02 11.48 12.38
N VAL A 158 -20.78 10.34 13.02
CA VAL A 158 -21.84 9.35 13.16
C VAL A 158 -22.93 10.08 13.93
N LEU A 159 -23.95 10.53 13.19
CA LEU A 159 -25.14 11.25 13.63
C LEU A 159 -26.01 10.39 14.57
N ILE A 160 -25.42 9.77 15.58
CA ILE A 160 -26.14 8.98 16.59
C ILE A 160 -25.92 9.67 17.93
N HIS A 161 -26.78 10.65 18.13
CA HIS A 161 -26.97 11.45 19.32
C HIS A 161 -27.37 10.53 20.50
N SER A 162 -26.41 9.96 21.24
CA SER A 162 -26.71 9.38 22.55
C SER A 162 -25.65 9.77 23.57
N ARG A 163 -26.05 10.68 24.47
CA ARG A 163 -25.24 11.29 25.55
C ARG A 163 -24.76 10.30 26.63
N LEU A 164 -24.83 8.99 26.40
CA LEU A 164 -24.54 7.94 27.38
C LEU A 164 -23.28 7.11 27.08
N TYR A 165 -22.60 7.36 25.96
CA TYR A 165 -21.45 6.56 25.50
C TYR A 165 -20.07 7.13 25.85
N SER A 166 -19.93 7.77 27.02
CA SER A 166 -18.63 8.22 27.56
C SER A 166 -17.69 7.07 27.97
N ARG A 167 -18.09 5.80 27.76
CA ARG A 167 -17.27 4.59 27.95
C ARG A 167 -17.02 3.80 26.66
N LEU A 168 -17.18 4.38 25.47
CA LEU A 168 -16.69 3.73 24.25
C LEU A 168 -15.18 3.55 24.38
N ILE A 169 -14.77 2.28 24.36
CA ILE A 169 -13.40 1.81 24.29
C ILE A 169 -12.78 2.49 23.07
N PHE A 170 -11.98 3.53 23.31
CA PHE A 170 -11.18 4.13 22.26
C PHE A 170 -10.16 3.07 21.86
N HIS A 171 -10.34 2.50 20.67
CA HIS A 171 -9.28 1.72 20.04
C HIS A 171 -8.05 2.61 19.91
N GLU A 172 -6.89 2.06 20.24
CA GLU A 172 -5.63 2.75 19.99
C GLU A 172 -5.53 3.06 18.49
N PRO A 173 -5.11 4.28 18.11
CA PRO A 173 -4.97 4.63 16.71
C PRO A 173 -3.98 3.68 16.02
N LEU A 174 -4.25 3.32 14.77
CA LEU A 174 -3.38 2.41 14.00
C LEU A 174 -1.97 2.97 13.87
N VAL A 175 -1.86 4.30 13.88
CA VAL A 175 -0.61 5.03 13.95
C VAL A 175 -0.64 5.86 15.23
N GLY A 176 0.24 5.53 16.17
CA GLY A 176 0.54 6.41 17.31
C GLY A 176 1.25 7.68 16.84
N SER A 177 2.07 8.32 17.67
CA SER A 177 3.10 9.19 17.09
C SER A 177 4.03 8.29 16.27
N SER A 178 3.84 8.22 14.95
CA SER A 178 4.70 7.39 14.11
C SER A 178 6.14 7.83 14.29
N SER A 179 7.03 6.86 14.41
CA SER A 179 8.44 7.17 14.41
C SER A 179 8.82 7.77 13.06
N GLY A 180 9.81 8.67 13.02
CA GLY A 180 10.32 9.20 11.75
C GLY A 180 10.69 8.10 10.75
N ARG A 181 11.10 6.92 11.25
CA ARG A 181 11.40 5.73 10.45
C ARG A 181 10.17 5.19 9.72
N GLU A 182 9.03 5.04 10.39
CA GLU A 182 7.79 4.54 9.76
C GLU A 182 7.28 5.49 8.67
N ARG A 183 7.37 6.81 8.90
CA ARG A 183 7.02 7.80 7.88
C ARG A 183 7.88 7.66 6.64
N MET A 184 9.19 7.46 6.83
CA MET A 184 10.11 7.28 5.71
C MET A 184 9.82 5.99 4.94
N THR A 185 9.50 4.89 5.61
CA THR A 185 9.19 3.62 4.93
C THR A 185 7.87 3.68 4.16
N LEU A 186 6.82 4.28 4.73
CA LEU A 186 5.53 4.47 4.05
C LEU A 186 5.64 5.46 2.88
N SER A 187 6.38 6.56 3.08
CA SER A 187 6.71 7.49 1.98
C SER A 187 7.44 6.78 0.84
N ALA A 188 8.41 5.91 1.16
CA ALA A 188 9.16 5.17 0.15
C ALA A 188 8.27 4.16 -0.61
N MET A 189 7.32 3.51 0.08
CA MET A 189 6.33 2.65 -0.57
C MET A 189 5.47 3.45 -1.55
N ALA A 190 4.86 4.56 -1.11
CA ALA A 190 4.03 5.41 -1.97
C ALA A 190 4.84 5.96 -3.17
N ALA A 191 6.05 6.45 -2.94
CA ALA A 191 6.92 6.96 -4.01
C ALA A 191 7.23 5.88 -5.06
N GLY A 192 7.47 4.66 -4.58
CA GLY A 192 7.70 3.52 -5.43
C GLY A 192 6.46 3.05 -6.20
N MET A 193 5.26 3.18 -5.62
CA MET A 193 3.99 2.94 -6.31
C MET A 193 3.83 3.94 -7.46
N ALA A 194 4.04 5.24 -7.19
CA ALA A 194 4.01 6.27 -8.23
C ALA A 194 5.01 5.97 -9.35
N TYR A 195 6.22 5.56 -8.98
CA TYR A 195 7.26 5.19 -9.94
C TYR A 195 6.84 3.99 -10.82
N MET A 196 6.31 2.92 -10.21
CA MET A 196 5.77 1.75 -10.92
C MET A 196 4.68 2.12 -11.93
N PHE A 197 3.76 3.00 -11.56
CA PHE A 197 2.75 3.49 -12.50
C PHE A 197 3.34 4.25 -13.70
N ILE A 198 4.36 5.10 -13.48
CA ILE A 198 5.04 5.79 -14.57
C ILE A 198 5.68 4.79 -15.54
N ILE A 199 6.26 3.71 -15.02
CA ILE A 199 6.89 2.67 -15.84
C ILE A 199 5.86 1.90 -16.65
N MET A 200 4.76 1.47 -16.01
CA MET A 200 3.66 0.80 -16.69
C MET A 200 3.11 1.65 -17.84
N GLN A 201 3.02 2.98 -17.65
CA GLN A 201 2.52 3.88 -18.68
C GLN A 201 3.52 4.12 -19.83
N SER A 202 4.82 4.11 -19.52
CA SER A 202 5.87 4.40 -20.51
C SER A 202 6.31 3.16 -21.30
N GLY A 203 6.06 1.95 -20.78
CA GLY A 203 6.33 0.67 -21.43
C GLY A 203 5.29 0.22 -22.46
N MET A 204 4.19 0.96 -22.62
CA MET A 204 3.23 0.81 -23.73
C MET A 204 3.71 1.58 -24.96
#